data_AF-A0A6P0V9U8-F1
#
_entry.id   AF-A0A6P0V9U8-F1
#
_cell.length_a   1.000
_cell.length_b   1.000
_cell.length_c   1.000
_cell.angle_alpha   90.00
_cell.angle_beta   90.00
_cell.angle_gamma   90.00
#
_symmetry.space_group_name_H-M   'P 1'
#
loop_
_entity.id
_entity.type
_entity.pdbx_description
1 polymer ?
#
loop_
_entity_poly.entity_id
_entity_poly.type
_entity_poly.pdbx_seq_one_letter_code
_entity_poly.pdbx_strand_id
1 'polypeptide(L)'
;MESLDAITLKAFLVALTQLEDSLPAELQREINAIGKEFPTGVSSLHVLAKGLAPLEQAYKKTRRILQADGERFRYVESDVEETTRSDEEEVQGLAIKVLNASDSVTLAKEIAIESVELKQILAQL
;
A
#
# COMPACT_ATOMS: atom_id res chain seq x y z
N MET A 1 9.24 -6.38 -8.45
CA MET A 1 8.93 -6.43 -7.00
C MET A 1 8.40 -7.83 -6.70
N GLU A 2 8.70 -8.43 -5.54
CA GLU A 2 8.13 -9.74 -5.18
C GLU A 2 6.65 -9.62 -4.80
N SER A 3 5.89 -10.72 -4.89
CA SER A 3 4.44 -10.71 -4.61
C SER A 3 4.11 -10.27 -3.17
N LEU A 4 4.94 -10.66 -2.20
CA LEU A 4 4.79 -10.26 -0.80
C LEU A 4 5.08 -8.77 -0.58
N ASP A 5 6.00 -8.19 -1.34
CA ASP A 5 6.28 -6.75 -1.31
C ASP A 5 5.12 -5.98 -1.93
N ALA A 6 4.53 -6.46 -3.02
CA ALA A 6 3.33 -5.86 -3.61
C ALA A 6 2.16 -5.82 -2.62
N ILE A 7 1.90 -6.94 -1.93
CA ILE A 7 0.89 -7.01 -0.86
C ILE A 7 1.23 -6.05 0.28
N THR A 8 2.50 -5.99 0.68
CA THR A 8 2.96 -5.09 1.75
C THR A 8 2.75 -3.62 1.38
N LEU A 9 3.09 -3.24 0.15
CA LEU A 9 2.92 -1.90 -0.37
C LEU A 9 1.44 -1.50 -0.41
N LYS A 10 0.60 -2.31 -1.07
CA LYS A 10 -0.84 -2.05 -1.21
C LYS A 10 -1.51 -1.96 0.16
N ALA A 11 -1.22 -2.90 1.07
CA ALA A 11 -1.74 -2.88 2.43
C ALA A 11 -1.30 -1.62 3.20
N PHE A 12 -0.07 -1.15 3.00
CA PHE A 12 0.43 0.04 3.67
C PHE A 12 -0.23 1.33 3.13
N LEU A 13 -0.35 1.49 1.82
CA LEU A 13 -1.02 2.65 1.22
C LEU A 13 -2.48 2.77 1.67
N VAL A 14 -3.21 1.65 1.69
CA VAL A 14 -4.60 1.60 2.18
C VAL A 14 -4.68 1.77 3.70
N ALA A 15 -3.64 1.42 4.45
CA ALA A 15 -3.62 1.68 5.90
C ALA A 15 -3.46 3.18 6.18
N LEU A 16 -2.65 3.90 5.39
CA LEU A 16 -2.50 5.35 5.50
C LEU A 16 -3.83 6.08 5.27
N THR A 17 -4.66 5.61 4.34
CA THR A 17 -5.95 6.27 4.05
C THR A 17 -6.95 6.18 5.21
N GLN A 18 -6.79 5.19 6.09
CA GLN A 18 -7.65 4.95 7.24
C GLN A 18 -7.24 5.75 8.49
N LEU A 19 -6.10 6.44 8.45
CA LEU A 19 -5.69 7.31 9.56
C LEU A 19 -6.48 8.61 9.54
N GLU A 20 -6.90 9.09 10.71
CA GLU A 20 -7.56 10.39 10.85
C GLU A 20 -6.54 11.53 10.72
N ASP A 21 -5.44 11.42 11.46
CA ASP A 21 -4.38 12.42 11.55
C ASP A 21 -3.13 12.06 10.73
N SER A 22 -2.32 13.08 10.41
CA SER A 22 -0.99 12.92 9.83
C SER A 22 -0.06 12.13 10.77
N LEU A 23 0.96 11.49 10.20
CA LEU A 23 1.91 10.69 10.96
C LEU A 23 2.82 11.54 11.84
N PRO A 24 3.31 10.98 12.97
CA PRO A 24 4.41 11.57 13.71
C PRO A 24 5.62 11.83 12.81
N ALA A 25 6.33 12.94 13.02
CA ALA A 25 7.44 13.36 12.17
C ALA A 25 8.58 12.32 12.07
N GLU A 26 8.76 11.48 13.08
CA GLU A 26 9.71 10.36 13.04
C GLU A 26 9.29 9.29 12.03
N LEU A 27 8.05 8.79 12.14
CA LEU A 27 7.47 7.83 11.19
C LEU A 27 7.43 8.38 9.77
N GLN A 28 7.07 9.66 9.60
CA GLN A 28 7.05 10.30 8.28
C GLN A 28 8.44 10.33 7.64
N ARG A 29 9.50 10.60 8.42
CA ARG A 29 10.89 10.56 7.93
C ARG A 29 11.33 9.15 7.55
N GLU A 30 10.95 8.13 8.32
CA GLU A 30 11.27 6.74 8.00
C GLU A 30 10.58 6.27 6.72
N ILE A 31 9.32 6.66 6.53
CA ILE A 31 8.58 6.41 5.27
C ILE A 31 9.27 7.12 4.10
N ASN A 32 9.67 8.39 4.26
CA ASN A 32 10.40 9.12 3.22
C ASN A 32 11.77 8.50 2.91
N ALA A 33 12.45 7.90 3.88
CA ALA A 33 13.70 7.19 3.63
C ALA A 33 13.45 5.97 2.72
N ILE A 34 12.42 5.17 3.01
CA ILE A 34 12.01 4.04 2.14
C ILE A 34 11.60 4.55 0.75
N GLY A 35 10.88 5.68 0.68
CA GLY A 35 10.47 6.30 -0.58
C GLY A 35 11.65 6.67 -1.50
N LYS A 36 12.81 7.03 -0.94
CA LYS A 36 14.03 7.36 -1.71
C LYS A 36 14.77 6.15 -2.23
N GLU A 37 14.62 5.00 -1.56
CA GLU A 37 15.29 3.75 -1.92
C GLU A 37 14.40 2.82 -2.76
N PHE A 38 13.15 3.24 -3.01
CA PHE A 38 12.14 2.46 -3.70
C PHE A 38 12.63 1.87 -5.04
N PRO A 39 12.34 0.59 -5.34
CA PRO A 39 11.51 -0.35 -4.56
C PRO A 39 12.27 -1.08 -3.44
N THR A 40 13.54 -0.75 -3.20
CA THR A 40 14.32 -1.34 -2.12
C THR A 40 13.73 -0.92 -0.77
N GLY A 41 13.50 -1.89 0.12
CA GLY A 41 13.00 -1.61 1.47
C GLY A 41 11.47 -1.57 1.63
N VAL A 42 10.68 -1.91 0.59
CA VAL A 42 9.21 -2.03 0.72
C VAL A 42 8.82 -3.00 1.83
N SER A 43 9.54 -4.11 2.00
CA SER A 43 9.32 -5.07 3.09
C SER A 43 9.41 -4.44 4.49
N SER A 44 10.20 -3.37 4.66
CA SER A 44 10.33 -2.64 5.92
C SER A 44 9.07 -1.85 6.30
N LEU A 45 8.16 -1.56 5.36
CA LEU A 45 6.88 -0.92 5.65
C LEU A 45 6.02 -1.76 6.62
N HIS A 46 6.17 -3.09 6.58
CA HIS A 46 5.55 -3.99 7.56
C HIS A 46 5.99 -3.70 9.00
N VAL A 47 7.27 -3.35 9.17
CA VAL A 47 7.84 -3.03 10.48
C VAL A 47 7.35 -1.66 10.93
N LEU A 48 7.37 -0.66 10.03
CA LEU A 48 6.90 0.70 10.33
C LEU A 48 5.43 0.73 10.75
N ALA A 49 4.58 -0.08 10.11
CA ALA A 49 3.17 -0.15 10.45
C ALA A 49 2.93 -0.50 11.93
N LYS A 50 3.84 -1.24 12.57
CA LYS A 50 3.74 -1.61 14.00
C LYS A 50 4.03 -0.46 14.96
N GLY A 51 4.62 0.63 14.47
CA GLY A 51 5.00 1.79 15.30
C GLY A 51 3.82 2.64 15.76
N LEU A 52 2.63 2.48 15.15
CA LEU A 52 1.43 3.26 15.48
C LEU A 52 0.20 2.35 15.47
N ALA A 53 -0.52 2.25 16.59
CA ALA A 53 -1.60 1.27 16.74
C ALA A 53 -2.74 1.39 15.68
N PRO A 54 -3.28 2.58 15.36
CA PRO A 54 -4.22 2.73 14.25
C PRO A 54 -3.68 2.24 12.90
N LEU A 55 -2.42 2.56 12.59
CA LEU A 55 -1.77 2.16 11.35
C LEU A 55 -1.57 0.64 11.30
N GLU A 56 -1.15 0.03 12.41
CA GLU A 56 -0.94 -1.40 12.53
C GLU A 56 -2.23 -2.17 12.30
N GLN A 57 -3.34 -1.72 12.90
CA GLN A 57 -4.64 -2.34 12.79
C GLN A 57 -5.15 -2.30 11.34
N ALA A 58 -5.13 -1.10 10.73
CA ALA A 58 -5.54 -0.89 9.35
C ALA A 58 -4.69 -1.72 8.37
N TYR A 59 -3.37 -1.74 8.58
CA TYR A 59 -2.44 -2.54 7.80
C TYR A 59 -2.71 -4.04 7.91
N LYS A 60 -2.85 -4.57 9.14
CA LYS A 60 -3.12 -6.00 9.36
C LYS A 60 -4.44 -6.45 8.74
N LYS A 61 -5.49 -5.62 8.87
CA LYS A 61 -6.80 -5.89 8.27
C LYS A 61 -6.70 -5.99 6.76
N THR A 62 -6.11 -4.98 6.13
CA THR A 62 -5.95 -4.93 4.67
C THR A 62 -5.07 -6.06 4.14
N ARG A 63 -3.94 -6.34 4.81
CA ARG A 63 -3.04 -7.41 4.40
C ARG A 63 -3.71 -8.78 4.41
N ARG A 64 -4.58 -9.07 5.38
CA ARG A 64 -5.34 -10.34 5.42
C ARG A 64 -6.30 -10.47 4.24
N ILE A 65 -6.98 -9.39 3.87
CA ILE A 65 -7.89 -9.35 2.72
C ILE A 65 -7.12 -9.63 1.42
N LEU A 66 -6.03 -8.91 1.19
CA LEU A 66 -5.18 -9.10 0.00
C LEU A 66 -4.58 -10.51 -0.10
N GLN A 67 -4.20 -11.10 1.03
CA GLN A 67 -3.69 -12.48 1.07
C GLN A 67 -4.79 -13.50 0.77
N ALA A 68 -6.01 -13.31 1.30
CA ALA A 68 -7.14 -14.18 1.03
C ALA A 68 -7.61 -14.09 -0.43
N ASP A 69 -7.57 -12.91 -1.04
CA ASP A 69 -7.89 -12.73 -2.47
C ASP A 69 -6.81 -13.33 -3.37
N GLY A 70 -5.52 -13.19 -3.03
CA GLY A 70 -4.43 -13.86 -3.76
C GLY A 70 -4.56 -15.39 -3.79
N GLU A 71 -5.14 -15.99 -2.74
CA GLU A 71 -5.47 -17.43 -2.71
C GLU A 71 -6.68 -17.79 -3.59
N ARG A 72 -7.64 -16.87 -3.77
CA ARG A 72 -8.82 -17.08 -4.64
C ARG A 72 -8.48 -17.02 -6.13
N PHE A 73 -7.53 -16.17 -6.53
CA PHE A 73 -7.17 -15.99 -7.94
C PHE A 73 -6.15 -16.99 -8.49
N ARG A 74 -5.51 -17.81 -7.64
CA ARG A 74 -4.64 -18.93 -8.09
C ARG A 74 -5.34 -19.99 -8.96
N TYR A 75 -6.67 -19.97 -9.05
CA TYR A 75 -7.45 -20.91 -9.86
C TYR A 75 -7.84 -20.39 -11.26
N VAL A 76 -7.54 -19.14 -11.62
CA VAL A 76 -8.06 -18.48 -12.84
C VAL A 76 -6.93 -17.92 -13.75
N GLU A 77 -5.71 -18.47 -13.63
CA GLU A 77 -4.58 -18.14 -14.51
C GLU A 77 -4.82 -18.70 -15.92
N SER A 78 -5.52 -17.94 -16.79
CA SER A 78 -5.37 -18.16 -18.23
C SER A 78 -5.60 -16.96 -19.16
N ASP A 79 -6.12 -15.80 -18.75
CA ASP A 79 -6.42 -14.71 -19.74
C ASP A 79 -6.21 -13.24 -19.27
N VAL A 80 -5.55 -12.95 -18.14
CA VAL A 80 -5.57 -11.58 -17.52
C VAL A 80 -4.23 -10.81 -17.55
N GLU A 81 -3.17 -11.34 -18.16
CA GLU A 81 -1.80 -10.81 -18.00
C GLU A 81 -1.56 -9.35 -18.46
N GLU A 82 -2.35 -8.82 -19.40
CA GLU A 82 -2.09 -7.48 -19.97
C GLU A 82 -2.67 -6.33 -19.14
N THR A 83 -3.77 -6.58 -18.40
CA THR A 83 -4.41 -5.55 -17.54
C THR A 83 -3.72 -5.41 -16.20
N THR A 84 -3.31 -6.53 -15.58
CA THR A 84 -2.68 -6.53 -14.25
C THR A 84 -1.33 -5.82 -14.21
N ARG A 85 -0.59 -5.80 -15.33
CA ARG A 85 0.73 -5.16 -15.41
C ARG A 85 0.64 -3.64 -15.40
N SER A 86 -0.36 -3.07 -16.07
CA SER A 86 -0.61 -1.63 -16.09
C SER A 86 -1.00 -1.12 -14.69
N ASP A 87 -1.83 -1.89 -13.98
CA ASP A 87 -2.29 -1.53 -12.64
C ASP A 87 -1.16 -1.55 -11.61
N GLU A 88 -0.24 -2.53 -11.70
CA GLU A 88 0.92 -2.60 -10.80
C GLU A 88 1.91 -1.45 -11.00
N GLU A 89 2.16 -1.03 -12.25
CA GLU A 89 3.03 0.11 -12.55
C GLU A 89 2.42 1.43 -12.07
N GLU A 90 1.09 1.60 -12.21
CA GLU A 90 0.35 2.73 -11.67
C GLU A 90 0.49 2.80 -10.14
N VAL A 91 0.20 1.70 -9.45
CA VAL A 91 0.29 1.65 -7.98
C VAL A 91 1.69 1.93 -7.49
N GLN A 92 2.73 1.43 -8.16
CA GLN A 92 4.12 1.76 -7.81
C GLN A 92 4.42 3.25 -8.00
N GLY A 93 3.99 3.84 -9.12
CA GLY A 93 4.16 5.28 -9.36
C GLY A 93 3.47 6.15 -8.32
N LEU A 94 2.24 5.78 -7.93
CA LEU A 94 1.50 6.44 -6.85
C LEU A 94 2.15 6.22 -5.49
N ALA A 95 2.67 5.02 -5.23
CA ALA A 95 3.39 4.70 -4.00
C ALA A 95 4.62 5.59 -3.83
N ILE A 96 5.42 5.78 -4.88
CA ILE A 96 6.59 6.66 -4.84
C ILE A 96 6.18 8.08 -4.42
N LYS A 97 5.07 8.60 -4.96
CA LYS A 97 4.55 9.91 -4.58
C LYS A 97 4.16 9.96 -3.09
N VAL A 98 3.37 9.00 -2.62
CA VAL A 98 2.92 8.91 -1.22
C VAL A 98 4.10 8.77 -0.26
N LEU A 99 5.04 7.88 -0.55
CA LEU A 99 6.18 7.61 0.32
C LEU A 99 7.13 8.80 0.38
N ASN A 100 7.20 9.67 -0.64
CA ASN A 100 8.04 10.86 -0.64
C ASN A 100 7.31 12.15 -0.25
N ALA A 101 6.01 12.08 0.08
CA ALA A 101 5.23 13.24 0.46
C ALA A 101 5.64 13.78 1.84
N SER A 102 5.45 15.09 2.04
CA SER A 102 5.57 15.72 3.36
C SER A 102 4.47 15.25 4.32
N ASP A 103 3.30 14.87 3.78
CA ASP A 103 2.21 14.22 4.51
C ASP A 103 1.72 13.03 3.69
N SER A 104 2.18 11.84 4.05
CA SER A 104 1.81 10.60 3.35
C SER A 104 0.35 10.23 3.58
N VAL A 105 -0.29 10.63 4.68
CA VAL A 105 -1.68 10.30 4.98
C VAL A 105 -2.60 11.09 4.06
N THR A 106 -2.40 12.40 3.98
CA THR A 106 -3.21 13.27 3.12
C THR A 106 -3.09 12.84 1.67
N LEU A 107 -1.86 12.64 1.17
CA LEU A 107 -1.68 12.24 -0.23
C LEU A 107 -2.23 10.83 -0.51
N ALA A 108 -2.10 9.88 0.44
CA ALA A 108 -2.68 8.55 0.28
C ALA A 108 -4.20 8.60 0.10
N LYS A 109 -4.90 9.46 0.85
CA LYS A 109 -6.36 9.66 0.71
C LYS A 109 -6.73 10.21 -0.66
N GLU A 110 -5.97 11.19 -1.17
CA GLU A 110 -6.20 11.77 -2.50
C GLU A 110 -6.02 10.72 -3.59
N ILE A 111 -4.89 10.00 -3.59
CA ILE A 111 -4.60 9.01 -4.64
C ILE A 111 -5.55 7.80 -4.58
N ALA A 112 -6.08 7.45 -3.41
CA ALA A 112 -7.05 6.37 -3.27
C ALA A 112 -8.40 6.72 -3.92
N ILE A 113 -8.69 8.01 -4.15
CA ILE A 113 -9.85 8.46 -4.93
C ILE A 113 -9.57 8.39 -6.43
N GLU A 114 -8.31 8.28 -6.86
CA GLU A 114 -7.95 8.22 -8.27
C GLU A 114 -7.69 6.78 -8.73
N SER A 115 -6.98 6.00 -7.92
CA SER A 115 -6.58 4.63 -8.25
C SER A 115 -7.76 3.65 -8.18
N VAL A 116 -8.02 2.96 -9.29
CA VAL A 116 -9.05 1.92 -9.38
C VAL A 116 -8.72 0.77 -8.43
N GLU A 117 -7.47 0.32 -8.42
CA GLU A 117 -7.06 -0.81 -7.57
C GLU A 117 -7.21 -0.49 -6.08
N LEU A 118 -6.74 0.67 -5.61
CA LEU A 118 -6.88 1.04 -4.19
C LEU A 118 -8.35 1.18 -3.76
N LYS A 119 -9.22 1.69 -4.65
CA LYS A 119 -10.68 1.71 -4.39
C LYS A 119 -11.27 0.33 -4.23
N GLN A 120 -10.87 -0.62 -5.08
CA GLN A 120 -11.37 -1.99 -5.00
C GLN A 120 -10.99 -2.61 -3.67
N ILE A 121 -9.75 -2.43 -3.21
CA ILE A 121 -9.30 -2.92 -1.90
C ILE A 121 -10.11 -2.24 -0.78
N LEU A 122 -10.30 -0.92 -0.86
CA LEU A 122 -11.08 -0.15 0.12
C LEU A 122 -12.54 -0.61 0.20
N ALA A 123 -13.15 -1.00 -0.91
CA ALA A 123 -14.52 -1.50 -0.94
C ALA A 123 -14.69 -2.87 -0.25
N GLN A 124 -13.59 -3.57 0.04
CA GLN A 124 -13.60 -4.86 0.74
C GLN A 124 -13.33 -4.74 2.25
N LEU A 125 -13.01 -3.54 2.75
CA LEU A 125 -12.73 -3.26 4.17
C LEU A 125 -14.00 -3.02 4.96
#